data_AF-A0A2V6I7K8-F1
#
_entry.id   AF-A0A2V6I7K8-F1
#
_cell.length_a   1.000
_cell.length_b   1.000
_cell.length_c   1.000
_cell.angle_alpha   90.00
_cell.angle_beta   90.00
_cell.angle_gamma   90.00
#
_symmetry.space_group_name_H-M   'P 1'
#
loop_
_entity.id
_entity.type
_entity.pdbx_description
1 polymer ?
#
loop_
_entity_poly.entity_id
_entity_poly.type
_entity_poly.pdbx_seq_one_letter_code
_entity_poly.pdbx_strand_id
1 'polypeptide(L)' 'MSLNIEALSRAATEARGLCMDAVQASQSGHLGLPLGCAEMGAVLYGHALKHNPEKPRWIGRDYFVLSAG' A
#
# COMPACT_ATOMS: atom_id res chain seq x y z
N MET A 1 -15.03 -7.46 14.01
CA MET A 1 -14.34 -8.23 12.94
C MET A 1 -12.86 -8.24 13.30
N SER A 2 -12.21 -9.39 13.40
CA SER A 2 -10.77 -9.43 13.74
C SER A 2 -9.93 -9.13 12.50
N LEU A 3 -8.81 -8.44 12.70
CA LEU A 3 -7.82 -8.21 11.66
C LEU A 3 -7.04 -9.51 11.41
N ASN A 4 -6.85 -9.88 10.13
CA ASN A 4 -5.91 -10.93 9.77
C ASN A 4 -4.50 -10.33 9.75
N ILE A 5 -3.87 -10.27 10.93
CA ILE A 5 -2.55 -9.66 11.12
C ILE A 5 -1.47 -10.35 10.29
N GLU A 6 -1.55 -11.66 10.11
CA GLU A 6 -0.59 -12.42 9.32
C GLU A 6 -0.62 -12.00 7.84
N ALA A 7 -1.81 -11.95 7.24
CA ALA A 7 -1.97 -11.53 5.85
C ALA A 7 -1.52 -10.07 5.65
N LEU A 8 -1.84 -9.19 6.59
CA LEU A 8 -1.46 -7.78 6.54
C LEU A 8 0.06 -7.58 6.69
N SER A 9 0.70 -8.34 7.58
CA SER A 9 2.16 -8.32 7.77
C SER A 9 2.89 -8.82 6.52
N ARG A 10 2.36 -9.88 5.89
CA ARG A 10 2.87 -10.38 4.60
C ARG A 10 2.75 -9.31 3.52
N ALA A 11 1.58 -8.69 3.37
CA ALA A 11 1.37 -7.62 2.38
C ALA A 11 2.32 -6.42 2.60
N ALA A 12 2.56 -6.01 3.85
CA ALA A 12 3.52 -4.95 4.16
C ALA A 12 4.96 -5.35 3.78
N THR A 13 5.35 -6.59 4.04
CA THR A 13 6.67 -7.12 3.67
C THR A 13 6.86 -7.17 2.15
N GLU A 14 5.84 -7.66 1.42
CA GLU A 14 5.84 -7.70 -0.05
C GLU A 14 5.91 -6.28 -0.63
N ALA A 15 5.15 -5.32 -0.09
CA ALA A 15 5.18 -3.92 -0.53
C ALA A 15 6.58 -3.29 -0.35
N ARG A 16 7.30 -3.62 0.72
CA ARG A 16 8.69 -3.20 0.92
C ARG A 16 9.61 -3.76 -0.17
N GLY A 17 9.52 -5.06 -0.43
CA GLY A 17 10.30 -5.73 -1.47
C GLY A 17 10.08 -5.09 -2.83
N LEU A 18 8.81 -4.92 -3.23
CA LEU A 18 8.43 -4.27 -4.49
C LEU A 18 8.99 -2.85 -4.61
N CYS A 19 8.98 -2.07 -3.51
CA CYS A 19 9.57 -0.73 -3.52
C CYS A 19 11.09 -0.76 -3.71
N MET A 20 11.79 -1.63 -2.98
CA MET A 20 13.24 -1.78 -3.11
C MET A 20 13.62 -2.19 -4.54
N ASP A 21 12.93 -3.17 -5.11
CA ASP A 21 13.16 -3.66 -6.46
C ASP A 21 12.92 -2.57 -7.51
N ALA A 22 11.83 -1.80 -7.37
CA ALA A 22 11.49 -0.73 -8.31
C ALA A 22 12.49 0.44 -8.28
N VAL A 23 12.93 0.86 -7.09
CA VAL A 23 13.95 1.92 -6.94
C VAL A 23 15.30 1.44 -7.46
N GLN A 24 15.67 0.18 -7.17
CA GLN A 24 16.90 -0.41 -7.69
C GLN A 24 16.88 -0.47 -9.23
N ALA A 25 15.77 -0.92 -9.83
CA ALA A 25 15.65 -1.03 -11.28
C ALA A 25 15.70 0.33 -12.00
N SER A 26 15.16 1.38 -11.37
CA SER A 26 15.15 2.74 -11.94
C SER A 26 16.38 3.59 -11.59
N GLN A 27 17.25 3.10 -10.68
CA GLN A 27 18.43 3.81 -10.17
C GLN A 27 18.10 5.19 -9.56
N SER A 28 16.84 5.43 -9.18
CA SER A 28 16.35 6.70 -8.65
C SER A 28 15.05 6.49 -7.87
N GLY A 29 14.87 7.19 -6.76
CA GLY A 29 13.62 7.15 -5.98
C GLY A 29 13.82 7.36 -4.48
N HIS A 30 12.71 7.37 -3.74
CA HIS A 30 12.68 7.60 -2.29
C HIS A 30 12.22 6.35 -1.53
N LEU A 31 13.15 5.65 -0.89
CA LEU A 31 12.85 4.43 -0.13
C LEU A 31 12.26 4.68 1.26
N GLY A 32 12.61 5.81 1.90
CA GLY A 32 12.29 6.04 3.31
C GLY A 32 10.80 5.95 3.63
N LEU A 33 9.98 6.71 2.89
CA LEU A 33 8.54 6.76 3.12
C LEU A 33 7.84 5.41 2.83
N PRO A 34 8.04 4.76 1.66
CA PRO A 34 7.41 3.47 1.40
C PRO A 34 7.78 2.38 2.41
N LEU A 35 9.04 2.33 2.86
CA LEU A 35 9.48 1.34 3.84
C LEU A 35 8.90 1.57 5.24
N GLY A 36 8.78 2.84 5.65
CA GLY A 36 8.22 3.24 6.95
C GLY A 36 6.69 3.21 7.01
N CYS A 37 6.00 3.33 5.88
CA CYS A 37 4.54 3.38 5.81
C CYS A 37 3.88 2.07 5.36
N ALA A 38 4.66 0.98 5.17
CA ALA A 38 4.16 -0.26 4.58
C ALA A 38 3.00 -0.88 5.37
N GLU A 39 3.06 -0.89 6.71
CA GLU A 39 1.97 -1.40 7.57
C GLU A 39 0.70 -0.56 7.43
N MET A 40 0.84 0.77 7.38
CA MET A 40 -0.30 1.67 7.20
C MET A 40 -0.95 1.43 5.83
N GLY A 41 -0.14 1.27 4.77
CA GLY A 41 -0.63 0.92 3.45
C GLY A 41 -1.35 -0.43 3.43
N ALA A 42 -0.79 -1.45 4.07
CA ALA A 42 -1.38 -2.78 4.17
C ALA A 42 -2.73 -2.76 4.88
N VAL A 43 -2.88 -2.02 5.98
CA VAL A 43 -4.16 -1.89 6.70
C VAL A 43 -5.17 -1.07 5.90
N LEU A 44 -4.74 0.03 5.28
CA LEU A 44 -5.62 0.86 4.45
C LEU A 44 -6.22 0.06 3.29
N TYR A 45 -5.38 -0.60 2.49
CA TYR A 45 -5.86 -1.35 1.32
C TYR A 45 -6.36 -2.76 1.64
N GLY A 46 -5.87 -3.39 2.70
CA GLY A 46 -6.27 -4.75 3.08
C GLY A 46 -7.51 -4.82 3.97
N HIS A 47 -7.93 -3.70 4.58
CA HIS A 47 -9.02 -3.70 5.55
C HIS A 47 -9.89 -2.44 5.54
N ALA A 48 -9.30 -1.24 5.57
CA ALA A 48 -10.04 -0.03 5.90
C ALA A 48 -10.77 0.62 4.70
N LEU A 49 -10.14 0.65 3.52
CA LEU A 49 -10.66 1.36 2.35
C LEU A 49 -11.71 0.54 1.60
N LYS A 50 -12.86 1.15 1.35
CA LYS A 50 -13.84 0.67 0.37
C LYS A 50 -13.36 0.99 -1.04
N HIS A 51 -12.75 0.01 -1.69
CA HIS A 51 -12.24 0.13 -3.06
C HIS A 51 -12.55 -1.14 -3.87
N ASN A 52 -12.54 -1.02 -5.19
CA ASN A 52 -12.57 -2.16 -6.11
C ASN A 52 -11.61 -1.90 -7.27
N PRO A 53 -10.53 -2.68 -7.39
CA PRO A 53 -9.55 -2.56 -8.48
C PRO A 53 -10.15 -2.71 -9.88
N GLU A 54 -11.22 -3.49 -10.07
CA GLU A 54 -11.90 -3.67 -11.36
C GLU A 54 -12.78 -2.46 -11.74
N LYS A 55 -13.18 -1.65 -10.75
CA LYS A 55 -14.05 -0.48 -10.93
C LYS A 55 -13.47 0.78 -10.25
N PRO A 56 -12.26 1.22 -10.66
CA PRO A 56 -11.49 2.25 -9.95
C PRO A 56 -12.14 3.63 -9.95
N ARG A 57 -13.11 3.88 -10.85
CA ARG A 57 -13.80 5.16 -11.01
C ARG A 57 -15.24 5.16 -10.46
N TRP A 58 -15.66 4.13 -9.72
CA TRP A 58 -17.01 4.16 -9.16
C TRP A 58 -17.18 5.34 -8.19
N ILE A 59 -18.41 5.82 -8.01
CA ILE A 59 -18.69 7.03 -7.24
C ILE A 59 -18.53 6.81 -5.72
N GLY A 60 -19.05 5.71 -5.18
CA GLY A 60 -19.05 5.44 -3.73
C GLY A 60 -17.79 4.76 -3.17
N ARG A 61 -16.59 5.11 -3.66
CA ARG A 61 -15.30 4.57 -3.17
C ARG A 61 -14.71 5.52 -2.15
N ASP A 62 -13.87 4.99 -1.29
CA ASP A 62 -12.98 5.83 -0.50
C ASP A 62 -11.83 6.34 -1.38
N TYR A 63 -11.33 7.53 -1.05
CA TYR A 63 -10.25 8.19 -1.78
C TYR A 63 -8.99 8.16 -0.94
N PHE A 64 -7.90 7.66 -1.52
CA PHE A 64 -6.57 7.75 -0.95
C PHE A 64 -5.75 8.78 -1.71
N VAL A 65 -5.14 9.71 -0.97
CA VAL A 65 -4.25 10.74 -1.51
C VAL A 65 -2.94 10.66 -0.73
N LEU A 66 -1.84 10.39 -1.43
CA LEU A 66 -0.49 10.44 -0.84
C LEU A 66 0.05 11.87 -0.98
N SER A 67 -0.06 12.67 0.07
CA SER A 67 0.41 14.06 0.06
C SER A 67 1.94 14.18 -0.07
N ALA A 68 2.67 13.24 0.54
CA ALA A 68 4.11 13.09 0.39
C ALA A 68 4.45 12.15 -0.79
N GLY A 69 4.00 12.55 -1.98
CA GLY A 69 4.22 11.85 -3.25
C GLY A 69 5.52 12.19 -3.93
#